data_AF-A0A0R1WA77-F1
#
_entry.id   AF-A0A0R1WA77-F1
#
_cell.length_a   1.000
_cell.length_b   1.000
_cell.length_c   1.000
_cell.angle_alpha   90.00
_cell.angle_beta   90.00
_cell.angle_gamma   90.00
#
_symmetry.space_group_name_H-M   'P 1'
#
loop_
_entity.id
_entity.type
_entity.pdbx_description
1 polymer ?
#
loop_
_entity_poly.entity_id
_entity_poly.type
_entity_poly.pdbx_seq_one_letter_code
_entity_poly.pdbx_strand_id
1 'polypeptide(L)'
;MQSLGLSNPDYDKIFKTRKEAKQAELEFENRIIKFRNNNSISSFELGGEALFKDFYKDVWLDDYKSGLTSSYTQPPSLVTIQNTEDLFRLHILPMFGAYSLNYLNQHRQFVIQKMNAKAKEYANFKVIRSYVNQVFDLAEEYEYIESNRLSKSLRKVKAIKKNHLKTEKCDEDKYLTDTELMAWFQAVQEDLDNGSLSYQDYTLFWTTFFLSDRKSETYAL
;
A
#
# COMPACT_ATOMS: atom_id res chain seq x y z
N MET A 1 -38.11 -2.30 -3.33
CA MET A 1 -37.53 -3.67 -3.27
C MET A 1 -36.02 -3.52 -3.36
N GLN A 2 -35.31 -3.60 -2.24
CA GLN A 2 -33.84 -3.53 -2.18
C GLN A 2 -33.25 -4.80 -2.80
N SER A 3 -32.42 -4.63 -3.83
CA SER A 3 -31.72 -5.74 -4.48
C SER A 3 -30.61 -6.24 -3.56
N LEU A 4 -30.48 -7.56 -3.43
CA LEU A 4 -29.60 -8.31 -2.52
C LEU A 4 -28.08 -8.14 -2.77
N GLY A 5 -27.61 -7.09 -3.46
CA GLY A 5 -26.18 -6.87 -3.68
C GLY A 5 -25.47 -8.04 -4.37
N LEU A 6 -26.21 -8.88 -5.09
CA LEU A 6 -25.66 -9.98 -5.88
C LEU A 6 -25.29 -9.41 -7.25
N SER A 7 -23.99 -9.44 -7.58
CA SER A 7 -23.45 -9.02 -8.88
C SER A 7 -24.03 -9.83 -10.07
N ASN A 8 -24.75 -10.92 -9.80
CA ASN A 8 -25.55 -11.66 -10.77
C ASN A 8 -26.89 -12.07 -10.11
N PRO A 9 -28.07 -11.73 -10.68
CA PRO A 9 -29.37 -12.06 -10.09
C PRO A 9 -29.66 -13.57 -10.05
N ASP A 10 -28.96 -14.37 -10.85
CA ASP A 10 -29.15 -15.82 -10.94
C ASP A 10 -27.93 -16.58 -10.40
N TYR A 11 -28.17 -17.49 -9.43
CA TYR A 11 -27.16 -18.41 -8.92
C TYR A 11 -26.88 -19.48 -9.98
N ASP A 12 -25.85 -19.28 -10.78
CA ASP A 12 -25.53 -20.18 -11.91
C ASP A 12 -24.32 -21.06 -11.57
N LYS A 13 -24.56 -22.11 -10.76
CA LYS A 13 -23.54 -23.13 -10.45
C LYS A 13 -24.03 -24.52 -10.80
N ILE A 14 -23.28 -25.19 -11.67
CA ILE A 14 -23.56 -26.55 -12.14
C ILE A 14 -22.88 -27.56 -11.22
N PHE A 15 -23.63 -28.54 -10.71
CA PHE A 15 -23.11 -29.60 -9.85
C PHE A 15 -23.06 -30.94 -10.59
N LYS A 16 -22.05 -31.76 -10.30
CA LYS A 16 -21.85 -33.06 -10.96
C LYS A 16 -22.90 -34.10 -10.54
N THR A 17 -23.46 -33.98 -9.34
CA THR A 17 -24.43 -34.94 -8.82
C THR A 17 -25.65 -34.24 -8.19
N ARG A 18 -26.82 -34.87 -8.28
CA ARG A 18 -28.07 -34.38 -7.68
C ARG A 18 -27.96 -34.19 -6.15
N LYS A 19 -27.17 -35.04 -5.49
CA LYS A 19 -26.94 -34.98 -4.04
C LYS A 19 -26.17 -33.73 -3.65
N GLU A 20 -25.13 -33.38 -4.42
CA GLU A 20 -24.31 -32.19 -4.22
C GLU A 20 -25.10 -30.91 -4.50
N ALA A 21 -25.92 -30.90 -5.55
CA ALA A 21 -26.85 -29.79 -5.84
C ALA A 21 -27.82 -29.57 -4.67
N LYS A 22 -28.45 -30.65 -4.18
CA LYS A 22 -29.41 -30.58 -3.07
C LYS A 22 -28.75 -30.12 -1.77
N GLN A 23 -27.49 -30.49 -1.54
CA GLN A 23 -26.75 -30.04 -0.37
C GLN A 23 -26.41 -28.54 -0.47
N ALA A 24 -25.99 -28.08 -1.64
CA ALA A 24 -25.74 -26.65 -1.88
C ALA A 24 -27.01 -25.80 -1.77
N GLU A 25 -28.13 -26.30 -2.29
CA GLU A 25 -29.46 -25.69 -2.14
C GLU A 25 -29.84 -25.57 -0.66
N LEU A 26 -29.70 -26.65 0.11
CA LEU A 26 -30.04 -26.68 1.54
C LEU A 26 -29.09 -25.80 2.36
N GLU A 27 -27.81 -25.71 2.00
CA GLU A 27 -26.86 -24.76 2.59
C GLU A 27 -27.23 -23.30 2.27
N PHE A 28 -27.70 -23.03 1.05
CA PHE A 28 -28.13 -21.70 0.63
C PHE A 28 -29.43 -21.27 1.32
N GLU A 29 -30.42 -22.15 1.40
CA GLU A 29 -31.65 -21.94 2.16
C GLU A 29 -31.36 -21.72 3.64
N ASN A 30 -30.46 -22.51 4.23
CA ASN A 30 -30.01 -22.28 5.60
C ASN A 30 -29.33 -20.94 5.80
N ARG A 31 -28.57 -20.43 4.81
CA ARG A 31 -28.02 -19.07 4.85
C ARG A 31 -29.12 -18.02 4.81
N ILE A 32 -30.14 -18.18 3.95
CA ILE A 32 -31.28 -17.27 3.87
C ILE A 32 -32.11 -17.27 5.16
N ILE A 33 -32.34 -18.45 5.74
CA ILE A 33 -33.08 -18.60 7.00
C ILE A 33 -32.29 -18.00 8.16
N LYS A 34 -30.96 -18.22 8.22
CA LYS A 34 -30.09 -17.55 9.18
C LYS A 34 -30.11 -16.04 9.01
N PHE A 35 -30.06 -15.55 7.78
CA PHE A 35 -30.15 -14.13 7.43
C PHE A 35 -31.49 -13.50 7.86
N ARG A 36 -32.61 -14.21 7.69
CA ARG A 36 -33.94 -13.73 8.10
C ARG A 36 -34.21 -13.83 9.60
N ASN A 37 -33.66 -14.84 10.28
CA ASN A 37 -33.93 -15.08 11.70
C ASN A 37 -33.02 -14.25 12.61
N ASN A 38 -31.79 -13.94 12.18
CA ASN A 38 -30.95 -12.96 12.86
C ASN A 38 -31.31 -11.54 12.38
N ASN A 39 -32.34 -10.94 12.98
CA ASN A 39 -32.63 -9.48 12.91
C ASN A 39 -31.48 -8.59 13.46
N SER A 40 -30.24 -9.10 13.49
CA SER A 40 -29.00 -8.43 13.84
C SER A 40 -27.90 -8.98 12.93
N ILE A 41 -28.00 -8.73 11.62
CA ILE A 41 -26.77 -8.62 10.83
C ILE A 41 -26.11 -7.37 11.41
N SER A 42 -25.03 -7.54 12.17
CA SER A 42 -24.30 -6.37 12.62
C SER A 42 -23.86 -5.62 11.36
N SER A 43 -23.91 -4.29 11.38
CA SER A 43 -23.35 -3.41 10.34
C SER A 43 -21.98 -3.92 9.81
N PHE A 44 -21.22 -4.56 10.69
CA PHE A 44 -19.96 -5.26 10.46
C PHE A 44 -20.00 -6.45 9.46
N GLU A 45 -21.06 -7.26 9.41
CA GLU A 45 -21.17 -8.33 8.40
C GLU A 45 -21.51 -7.78 7.00
N LEU A 46 -22.15 -6.61 6.92
CA LEU A 46 -22.46 -5.93 5.65
C LEU A 46 -21.28 -5.09 5.14
N GLY A 47 -20.57 -4.37 6.03
CA GLY A 47 -19.39 -3.57 5.68
C GLY A 47 -18.15 -4.42 5.40
N GLY A 48 -17.91 -5.49 6.17
CA GLY A 48 -16.69 -6.28 6.02
C GLY A 48 -16.65 -7.20 4.80
N GLU A 49 -17.76 -7.39 4.09
CA GLU A 49 -17.78 -8.01 2.75
C GLU A 49 -17.31 -7.06 1.64
N ALA A 50 -17.16 -5.76 1.94
CA ALA A 50 -16.55 -4.82 1.01
C ALA A 50 -15.15 -5.28 0.60
N LEU A 51 -14.86 -5.19 -0.69
CA LEU A 51 -13.53 -5.50 -1.21
C LEU A 51 -12.53 -4.47 -0.70
N PHE A 52 -11.31 -4.92 -0.41
CA PHE A 52 -10.21 -4.04 0.01
C PHE A 52 -10.01 -2.89 -0.98
N LYS A 53 -10.14 -3.15 -2.28
CA LYS A 53 -9.96 -2.11 -3.32
C LYS A 53 -11.06 -1.04 -3.26
N ASP A 54 -12.28 -1.42 -2.88
CA ASP A 54 -13.44 -0.52 -2.89
C ASP A 54 -13.37 0.34 -1.63
N PHE A 55 -13.13 -0.27 -0.47
CA PHE A 55 -12.85 0.48 0.78
C PHE A 55 -11.67 1.44 0.64
N TYR A 56 -10.59 1.02 -0.04
CA TYR A 56 -9.45 1.90 -0.30
C TYR A 56 -9.86 3.15 -1.10
N LYS A 57 -10.64 2.97 -2.18
CA LYS A 57 -11.00 4.06 -3.09
C LYS A 57 -12.07 4.97 -2.52
N ASP A 58 -13.10 4.38 -1.93
CA ASP A 58 -14.34 5.08 -1.59
C ASP A 58 -14.30 5.68 -0.19
N VAL A 59 -13.35 5.25 0.66
CA VAL A 59 -13.24 5.67 2.05
C VAL A 59 -11.82 6.09 2.38
N TRP A 60 -10.88 5.13 2.37
CA TRP A 60 -9.55 5.34 2.95
C TRP A 60 -8.76 6.45 2.25
N LEU A 61 -8.85 6.56 0.92
CA LEU A 61 -8.07 7.53 0.16
C LEU A 61 -8.49 8.98 0.45
N ASP A 62 -9.78 9.24 0.63
CA ASP A 62 -10.28 10.58 0.93
C ASP A 62 -9.90 11.01 2.36
N ASP A 63 -9.97 10.09 3.32
CA ASP A 63 -9.50 10.31 4.69
C ASP A 63 -7.98 10.49 4.77
N TYR A 64 -7.23 9.78 3.93
CA TYR A 64 -5.79 9.95 3.83
C TYR A 64 -5.45 11.36 3.32
N LYS A 65 -6.15 11.83 2.28
CA LYS A 65 -5.96 13.16 1.69
C LYS A 65 -6.32 14.28 2.66
N SER A 66 -7.34 14.09 3.50
CA SER A 66 -7.72 15.06 4.53
C SER A 66 -6.81 15.02 5.77
N GLY A 67 -5.95 14.00 5.90
CA GLY A 67 -5.00 13.83 7.01
C GLY A 67 -5.54 13.04 8.20
N LEU A 68 -6.77 12.53 8.11
CA LEU A 68 -7.46 11.83 9.20
C LEU A 68 -6.85 10.46 9.55
N THR A 69 -6.17 9.82 8.61
CA THR A 69 -5.56 8.49 8.83
C THR A 69 -4.22 8.53 9.54
N SER A 70 -3.73 9.71 9.96
CA SER A 70 -2.40 9.87 10.57
C SER A 70 -2.45 10.80 11.78
N SER A 71 -1.49 10.62 12.69
CA SER A 71 -1.33 11.49 13.86
C SER A 71 -0.62 12.82 13.55
N TYR A 72 -0.35 13.12 12.28
CA TYR A 72 0.32 14.36 11.89
C TYR A 72 -0.68 15.52 11.86
N THR A 73 -0.21 16.70 12.26
CA THR A 73 -1.05 17.91 12.37
C THR A 73 -1.41 18.54 11.03
N GLN A 74 -0.74 18.16 9.95
CA GLN A 74 -0.92 18.71 8.61
C GLN A 74 -1.27 17.59 7.63
N PRO A 75 -2.21 17.84 6.69
CA PRO A 75 -2.48 16.92 5.60
C PRO A 75 -1.23 16.62 4.76
N PRO A 76 -1.16 15.44 4.11
CA PRO A 76 -0.05 15.10 3.23
C PRO A 76 0.02 16.03 2.02
N SER A 77 1.25 16.30 1.54
CA SER A 77 1.46 17.08 0.31
C SER A 77 0.97 16.31 -0.93
N LEU A 78 0.72 17.03 -2.02
CA LEU A 78 0.30 16.43 -3.31
C LEU A 78 1.27 15.34 -3.79
N VAL A 79 2.58 15.57 -3.64
CA VAL A 79 3.61 14.59 -4.01
C VAL A 79 3.52 13.34 -3.13
N THR A 80 3.27 13.51 -1.83
CA THR A 80 3.08 12.38 -0.92
C THR A 80 1.84 11.59 -1.29
N ILE A 81 0.72 12.26 -1.58
CA ILE A 81 -0.53 11.62 -2.03
C ILE A 81 -0.28 10.79 -3.30
N GLN A 82 0.35 11.37 -4.31
CA GLN A 82 0.68 10.67 -5.56
C GLN A 82 1.55 9.44 -5.31
N ASN A 83 2.61 9.58 -4.51
CA ASN A 83 3.48 8.47 -4.14
C ASN A 83 2.73 7.35 -3.40
N THR A 84 1.77 7.72 -2.53
CA THR A 84 0.91 6.76 -1.84
C THR A 84 -0.01 6.05 -2.82
N GLU A 85 -0.70 6.76 -3.70
CA GLU A 85 -1.57 6.17 -4.72
C GLU A 85 -0.80 5.19 -5.62
N ASP A 86 0.41 5.56 -6.04
CA ASP A 86 1.28 4.68 -6.82
C ASP A 86 1.72 3.44 -6.04
N LEU A 87 2.02 3.57 -4.75
CA LEU A 87 2.35 2.42 -3.90
C LEU A 87 1.16 1.46 -3.78
N PHE A 88 -0.06 1.99 -3.63
CA PHE A 88 -1.26 1.18 -3.59
C PHE A 88 -1.49 0.47 -4.93
N ARG A 89 -1.45 1.22 -6.04
CA ARG A 89 -1.64 0.72 -7.40
C ARG A 89 -0.64 -0.37 -7.78
N LEU A 90 0.65 -0.15 -7.51
CA LEU A 90 1.73 -1.04 -7.94
C LEU A 90 1.93 -2.23 -7.00
N HIS A 91 1.55 -2.13 -5.73
CA HIS A 91 1.92 -3.14 -4.73
C HIS A 91 0.75 -3.65 -3.89
N ILE A 92 -0.03 -2.79 -3.24
CA ILE A 92 -1.01 -3.23 -2.24
C ILE A 92 -2.27 -3.79 -2.93
N LEU A 93 -2.83 -3.10 -3.91
CA LEU A 93 -4.02 -3.52 -4.64
C LEU A 93 -3.82 -4.84 -5.40
N PRO A 94 -2.68 -5.10 -6.08
CA PRO A 94 -2.41 -6.41 -6.67
C PRO A 94 -2.35 -7.56 -5.65
N MET A 95 -1.96 -7.29 -4.40
CA MET A 95 -1.89 -8.31 -3.36
C MET A 95 -3.24 -8.58 -2.70
N PHE A 96 -4.01 -7.53 -2.41
CA PHE A 96 -5.16 -7.62 -1.50
C PHE A 96 -6.47 -7.08 -2.07
N GLY A 97 -6.45 -6.32 -3.16
CA GLY A 97 -7.61 -5.59 -3.67
C GLY A 97 -8.81 -6.45 -4.06
N ALA A 98 -8.59 -7.71 -4.47
CA ALA A 98 -9.65 -8.63 -4.88
C ALA A 98 -10.32 -9.37 -3.72
N TYR A 99 -9.85 -9.19 -2.49
CA TYR A 99 -10.37 -9.89 -1.31
C TYR A 99 -11.20 -8.94 -0.45
N SER A 100 -12.19 -9.47 0.27
CA SER A 100 -12.93 -8.69 1.26
C SER A 100 -12.09 -8.40 2.50
N LEU A 101 -12.42 -7.30 3.20
CA LEU A 101 -11.75 -6.92 4.44
C LEU A 101 -11.86 -8.03 5.50
N ASN A 102 -13.05 -8.62 5.65
CA ASN A 102 -13.28 -9.73 6.58
C ASN A 102 -12.44 -10.96 6.23
N TYR A 103 -12.38 -11.34 4.95
CA TYR A 103 -11.56 -12.48 4.53
C TYR A 103 -10.10 -12.28 4.93
N LEU A 104 -9.51 -11.13 4.60
CA LEU A 104 -8.11 -10.83 4.93
C LEU A 104 -7.88 -10.79 6.44
N ASN A 105 -8.80 -10.19 7.20
CA ASN A 105 -8.70 -10.04 8.65
C ASN A 105 -8.78 -11.41 9.38
N GLN A 106 -9.60 -12.33 8.87
CA GLN A 106 -9.72 -13.69 9.41
C GLN A 106 -8.55 -14.60 8.99
N HIS A 107 -8.05 -14.46 7.77
CA HIS A 107 -7.00 -15.31 7.19
C HIS A 107 -5.60 -14.72 7.38
N ARG A 108 -5.20 -14.53 8.64
CA ARG A 108 -3.92 -13.90 9.03
C ARG A 108 -2.71 -14.56 8.38
N GLN A 109 -2.69 -15.89 8.28
CA GLN A 109 -1.58 -16.63 7.69
C GLN A 109 -1.38 -16.29 6.20
N PHE A 110 -2.48 -16.17 5.45
CA PHE A 110 -2.45 -15.78 4.04
C PHE A 110 -1.85 -14.38 3.86
N VAL A 111 -2.32 -13.40 4.63
CA VAL A 111 -1.79 -12.02 4.59
C VAL A 111 -0.30 -12.00 4.89
N ILE A 112 0.14 -12.71 5.94
CA ILE A 112 1.55 -12.77 6.34
C ILE A 112 2.42 -13.45 5.28
N GLN A 113 1.93 -14.49 4.61
CA GLN A 113 2.65 -15.13 3.51
C GLN A 113 2.88 -14.15 2.35
N LYS A 114 1.83 -13.42 1.93
CA LYS A 114 1.92 -12.39 0.87
C LYS A 114 2.87 -11.26 1.28
N MET A 115 2.78 -10.78 2.52
CA MET A 115 3.65 -9.73 3.05
C MET A 115 5.11 -10.18 3.15
N ASN A 116 5.37 -11.42 3.56
CA ASN A 116 6.72 -11.99 3.59
C ASN A 116 7.33 -12.12 2.18
N ALA A 117 6.55 -12.54 1.18
CA ALA A 117 7.00 -12.57 -0.20
C ALA A 117 7.39 -11.15 -0.67
N LYS A 118 6.52 -10.17 -0.42
CA LYS A 118 6.79 -8.77 -0.78
C LYS A 118 8.00 -8.19 -0.07
N ALA A 119 8.22 -8.57 1.19
CA ALA A 119 9.38 -8.11 1.97
C ALA A 119 10.73 -8.61 1.43
N LYS A 120 10.74 -9.72 0.69
CA LYS A 120 11.94 -10.24 -0.01
C LYS A 120 12.20 -9.52 -1.33
N GLU A 121 11.14 -9.04 -1.99
CA GLU A 121 11.24 -8.37 -3.29
C GLU A 121 11.50 -6.87 -3.17
N TYR A 122 10.87 -6.21 -2.19
CA TYR A 122 10.80 -4.75 -2.14
C TYR A 122 11.54 -4.15 -0.94
N ALA A 123 12.49 -3.25 -1.20
CA ALA A 123 13.30 -2.61 -0.16
C ALA A 123 12.45 -1.70 0.76
N ASN A 124 11.52 -0.92 0.21
CA ASN A 124 10.68 -0.01 1.01
C ASN A 124 9.45 -0.70 1.63
N PHE A 125 9.54 -2.00 1.90
CA PHE A 125 8.46 -2.83 2.46
C PHE A 125 7.84 -2.27 3.75
N LYS A 126 8.61 -1.58 4.60
CA LYS A 126 8.06 -0.98 5.83
C LYS A 126 6.89 -0.02 5.55
N VAL A 127 6.94 0.69 4.43
CA VAL A 127 5.91 1.63 4.01
C VAL A 127 4.64 0.87 3.59
N ILE A 128 4.77 -0.16 2.75
CA ILE A 128 3.66 -1.07 2.39
C ILE A 128 3.00 -1.63 3.65
N ARG A 129 3.81 -2.13 4.59
CA ARG A 129 3.32 -2.68 5.85
C ARG A 129 2.54 -1.65 6.67
N SER A 130 3.03 -0.41 6.72
CA SER A 130 2.34 0.65 7.46
C SER A 130 0.99 0.99 6.83
N TYR A 131 0.92 1.17 5.51
CA TYR A 131 -0.34 1.48 4.84
C TYR A 131 -1.36 0.34 4.91
N VAL A 132 -0.94 -0.90 4.73
CA VAL A 132 -1.83 -2.05 4.93
C VAL A 132 -2.39 -2.03 6.35
N ASN A 133 -1.57 -1.74 7.36
CA ASN A 133 -2.07 -1.63 8.73
C ASN A 133 -3.08 -0.48 8.90
N GLN A 134 -2.76 0.71 8.37
CA GLN A 134 -3.64 1.89 8.43
C GLN A 134 -5.01 1.63 7.78
N VAL A 135 -5.07 0.86 6.69
CA VAL A 135 -6.35 0.50 6.07
C VAL A 135 -7.20 -0.34 7.01
N PHE A 136 -6.61 -1.32 7.69
CA PHE A 136 -7.34 -2.14 8.66
C PHE A 136 -7.64 -1.39 9.97
N ASP A 137 -6.79 -0.46 10.40
CA ASP A 137 -7.06 0.40 11.55
C ASP A 137 -8.28 1.30 11.26
N LEU A 138 -8.35 1.94 10.09
CA LEU A 138 -9.50 2.76 9.70
C LEU A 138 -10.77 1.91 9.48
N ALA A 139 -10.62 0.72 8.90
CA ALA A 139 -11.75 -0.20 8.76
C ALA A 139 -12.32 -0.66 10.11
N GLU A 140 -11.48 -0.80 11.13
CA GLU A 140 -11.92 -1.05 12.51
C GLU A 140 -12.63 0.18 13.08
N GLU A 141 -12.07 1.37 12.90
CA GLU A 141 -12.66 2.63 13.37
C GLU A 141 -14.05 2.88 12.78
N TYR A 142 -14.24 2.58 11.49
CA TYR A 142 -15.53 2.77 10.80
C TYR A 142 -16.43 1.53 10.86
N GLU A 143 -16.12 0.58 11.74
CA GLU A 143 -16.92 -0.62 12.00
C GLU A 143 -17.14 -1.53 10.77
N TYR A 144 -16.31 -1.39 9.73
CA TYR A 144 -16.23 -2.36 8.63
C TYR A 144 -15.65 -3.69 9.13
N ILE A 145 -14.75 -3.61 10.11
CA ILE A 145 -14.27 -4.78 10.85
C ILE A 145 -14.40 -4.63 12.39
N GLU A 146 -14.54 -5.73 13.13
CA GLU A 146 -14.71 -5.77 14.59
C GLU A 146 -13.42 -5.38 15.31
N SER A 147 -12.28 -5.83 14.78
CA SER A 147 -10.96 -5.52 15.30
C SER A 147 -9.88 -5.82 14.27
N ASN A 148 -8.80 -5.03 14.24
CA ASN A 148 -7.63 -5.30 13.41
C ASN A 148 -6.84 -6.50 13.99
N ARG A 149 -7.15 -7.70 13.51
CA ARG A 149 -6.48 -8.94 13.91
C ARG A 149 -5.09 -9.09 13.27
N LEU A 150 -4.73 -8.21 12.33
CA LEU A 150 -3.49 -8.25 11.56
C LEU A 150 -2.37 -7.44 12.21
N SER A 151 -2.67 -6.39 12.98
CA SER A 151 -1.68 -5.44 13.51
C SER A 151 -0.46 -6.08 14.18
N LYS A 152 -0.69 -7.00 15.13
CA LYS A 152 0.40 -7.70 15.83
C LYS A 152 1.22 -8.59 14.89
N SER A 153 0.57 -9.22 13.92
CA SER A 153 1.21 -10.14 12.97
C SER A 153 2.04 -9.38 11.94
N LEU A 154 1.50 -8.30 11.37
CA LEU A 154 2.18 -7.44 10.40
C LEU A 154 3.46 -6.87 11.00
N ARG A 155 3.40 -6.39 12.26
CA ARG A 155 4.58 -5.84 12.97
C ARG A 155 5.76 -6.81 13.03
N LYS A 156 5.52 -8.12 13.09
CA LYS A 156 6.55 -9.17 13.13
C LYS A 156 7.24 -9.42 11.79
N VAL A 157 6.61 -9.05 10.67
CA VAL A 157 7.21 -9.23 9.33
C VAL A 157 8.40 -8.27 9.17
N LYS A 158 9.59 -8.82 8.92
CA LYS A 158 10.85 -8.07 8.79
C LYS A 158 11.03 -7.55 7.36
N ALA A 159 11.71 -6.42 7.21
CA ALA A 159 12.06 -5.85 5.90
C ALA A 159 13.31 -6.55 5.31
N ILE A 160 13.12 -7.78 4.81
CA ILE A 160 14.20 -8.69 4.42
C ILE A 160 15.11 -8.06 3.35
N LYS A 161 14.55 -7.58 2.23
CA LYS A 161 15.33 -7.00 1.12
C LYS A 161 16.16 -5.80 1.57
N LYS A 162 15.57 -4.89 2.36
CA LYS A 162 16.28 -3.72 2.88
C LYS A 162 17.44 -4.11 3.79
N ASN A 163 17.25 -5.12 4.62
CA ASN A 163 18.31 -5.59 5.51
C ASN A 163 19.45 -6.24 4.72
N HIS A 164 19.12 -7.06 3.70
CA HIS A 164 20.11 -7.64 2.80
C HIS A 164 20.94 -6.57 2.09
N LEU A 165 20.27 -5.60 1.45
CA LEU A 165 20.93 -4.48 0.79
C LEU A 165 21.76 -3.62 1.75
N LYS A 166 21.40 -3.59 3.04
CA LYS A 166 22.20 -2.87 4.04
C LYS A 166 23.48 -3.64 4.39
N THR A 167 23.41 -4.97 4.48
CA THR A 167 24.58 -5.82 4.74
C THR A 167 25.54 -5.86 3.55
N GLU A 168 25.02 -5.80 2.32
CA GLU A 168 25.83 -5.77 1.09
C GLU A 168 26.49 -4.42 0.82
N LYS A 169 25.99 -3.34 1.44
CA LYS A 169 26.55 -2.01 1.23
C LYS A 169 27.89 -1.89 1.94
N CYS A 170 28.93 -1.58 1.18
CA CYS A 170 30.14 -0.99 1.72
C CYS A 170 29.83 0.47 2.08
N ASP A 171 30.23 0.91 3.27
CA ASP A 171 30.04 2.31 3.68
C ASP A 171 30.93 3.27 2.86
N GLU A 172 32.04 2.76 2.31
CA GLU A 172 32.96 3.52 1.45
C GLU A 172 32.31 3.92 0.12
N ASP A 173 31.44 3.07 -0.46
CA ASP A 173 30.72 3.35 -1.73
C ASP A 173 29.68 4.49 -1.62
N LYS A 174 29.43 5.02 -0.42
CA LYS A 174 28.43 6.09 -0.23
C LYS A 174 28.96 7.48 -0.57
N TYR A 175 30.27 7.65 -0.55
CA TYR A 175 30.91 8.95 -0.68
C TYR A 175 31.87 8.91 -1.85
N LEU A 176 31.96 10.01 -2.58
CA LEU A 176 33.01 10.17 -3.57
C LEU A 176 34.34 10.35 -2.83
N THR A 177 35.35 9.63 -3.28
CA THR A 177 36.74 9.93 -2.93
C THR A 177 37.16 11.29 -3.49
N ASP A 178 38.22 11.89 -2.95
CA ASP A 178 38.76 13.15 -3.46
C ASP A 178 39.06 13.07 -4.97
N THR A 179 39.57 11.93 -5.43
CA THR A 179 39.84 11.68 -6.85
C THR A 179 38.59 11.63 -7.71
N GLU A 180 37.53 10.99 -7.24
CA GLU A 180 36.26 10.90 -7.97
C GLU A 180 35.54 12.25 -7.97
N LEU A 181 35.62 13.00 -6.87
CA LEU A 181 35.05 14.35 -6.78
C LEU A 181 35.74 15.32 -7.75
N MET A 182 37.07 15.29 -7.82
CA MET A 182 37.82 16.11 -8.77
C MET A 182 37.51 15.71 -10.23
N ALA A 183 37.35 14.41 -10.52
CA ALA A 183 36.90 13.94 -11.82
C ALA A 183 35.49 14.46 -12.17
N TRP A 184 34.58 14.52 -11.20
CA TRP A 184 33.26 15.12 -11.37
C TRP A 184 33.34 16.62 -11.71
N PHE A 185 34.19 17.39 -11.02
CA PHE A 185 34.36 18.82 -11.34
C PHE A 185 34.92 19.04 -12.75
N GLN A 186 35.88 18.23 -13.16
CA GLN A 186 36.42 18.28 -14.50
C GLN A 186 35.34 17.94 -15.54
N ALA A 187 34.57 16.87 -15.32
CA ALA A 187 33.49 16.49 -16.23
C ALA A 187 32.43 17.59 -16.37
N VAL A 188 32.03 18.24 -15.27
CA VAL A 188 31.09 19.36 -15.28
C VAL A 188 31.63 20.56 -16.10
N GLN A 189 32.92 20.85 -16.00
CA GLN A 189 33.56 21.90 -16.79
C GLN A 189 33.62 21.53 -18.28
N GLU A 190 34.05 20.31 -18.60
CA GLU A 190 34.13 19.82 -19.98
C GLU A 190 32.74 19.79 -20.63
N ASP A 191 31.70 19.38 -19.91
CA ASP A 191 30.33 19.37 -20.43
C ASP A 191 29.81 20.78 -20.69
N LEU A 192 30.20 21.79 -19.88
CA LEU A 192 29.88 23.18 -20.17
C LEU A 192 30.62 23.66 -21.42
N ASP A 193 31.93 23.41 -21.51
CA ASP A 193 32.77 23.87 -22.62
C ASP A 193 32.34 23.26 -23.96
N ASN A 194 31.90 21.99 -23.94
CA ASN A 194 31.40 21.27 -25.11
C ASN A 194 29.91 21.58 -25.43
N GLY A 195 29.23 22.36 -24.58
CA GLY A 195 27.82 22.71 -24.75
C GLY A 195 26.83 21.60 -24.41
N SER A 196 27.29 20.51 -23.78
CA SER A 196 26.44 19.43 -23.24
C SER A 196 25.69 19.85 -21.97
N LEU A 197 26.24 20.80 -21.22
CA LEU A 197 25.66 21.35 -20.00
C LEU A 197 25.33 22.83 -20.20
N SER A 198 24.13 23.24 -19.79
CA SER A 198 23.76 24.64 -19.83
C SER A 198 24.49 25.44 -18.75
N TYR A 199 24.70 26.74 -18.98
CA TYR A 199 25.29 27.61 -17.95
C TYR A 199 24.43 27.62 -16.66
N GLN A 200 23.11 27.49 -16.78
CA GLN A 200 22.20 27.40 -15.64
C GLN A 200 22.43 26.13 -14.81
N ASP A 201 22.58 24.97 -15.46
CA ASP A 201 22.85 23.70 -14.78
C ASP A 201 24.25 23.68 -14.15
N TYR A 202 25.23 24.30 -14.81
CA TYR A 202 26.58 24.50 -14.28
C TYR A 202 26.54 25.37 -13.01
N THR A 203 25.86 26.52 -13.06
CA THR A 203 25.70 27.38 -11.88
C THR A 203 24.99 26.62 -10.76
N LEU A 204 23.91 25.91 -11.06
CA LEU A 204 23.17 25.11 -10.08
C LEU A 204 24.08 24.08 -9.40
N PHE A 205 24.88 23.33 -10.17
CA PHE A 205 25.83 22.36 -9.63
C PHE A 205 26.76 23.00 -8.59
N TRP A 206 27.41 24.12 -8.96
CA TRP A 206 28.36 24.78 -8.07
C TRP A 206 27.70 25.42 -6.86
N THR A 207 26.55 26.07 -7.05
CA THR A 207 25.81 26.66 -5.93
C THR A 207 25.38 25.58 -4.95
N THR A 208 24.81 24.47 -5.42
CA THR A 208 24.43 23.35 -4.54
C THR A 208 25.66 22.74 -3.85
N PHE A 209 26.79 22.60 -4.56
CA PHE A 209 28.03 22.08 -3.99
C PHE A 209 28.56 22.98 -2.85
N PHE A 210 28.67 24.29 -3.09
CA PHE A 210 29.21 25.23 -2.10
C PHE A 210 28.28 25.44 -0.89
N LEU A 211 26.96 25.43 -1.10
CA LEU A 211 26.00 25.56 -0.01
C LEU A 211 25.79 24.24 0.74
N SER A 212 26.18 23.11 0.14
CA SER A 212 25.95 21.77 0.69
C SER A 212 24.49 21.51 1.04
N ASP A 213 23.58 22.09 0.26
CA ASP A 213 22.14 22.05 0.43
C ASP A 213 21.51 21.00 -0.51
N ARG A 214 20.19 20.82 -0.42
CA ARG A 214 19.48 20.00 -1.43
C ARG A 214 19.28 20.81 -2.69
N LYS A 215 19.34 20.16 -3.85
CA LYS A 215 19.02 20.77 -5.15
C LYS A 215 17.73 21.62 -5.14
N SER A 216 16.69 21.17 -4.44
CA SER A 216 15.43 21.92 -4.31
C SER A 216 15.52 23.18 -3.47
N GLU A 217 16.43 23.23 -2.50
CA GLU A 217 16.71 24.40 -1.66
C GLU A 217 17.43 25.45 -2.51
N THR A 218 18.39 25.04 -3.35
CA THR A 218 19.06 25.94 -4.30
C THR A 218 18.10 26.55 -5.33
N TYR A 219 17.14 25.77 -5.84
CA TYR A 219 16.10 26.29 -6.74
C TYR A 219 15.16 27.32 -6.08
N ALA A 220 15.12 27.37 -4.75
CA ALA A 220 14.26 28.28 -4.00
C ALA A 220 14.97 29.60 -3.62
N LEU A 221 16.26 29.74 -3.96
CA LEU A 221 17.03 30.98 -3.80
C LEU A 221 16.77 31.95 -4.98
#